data_AF-A0A536B501-F1
#
_entry.id   AF-A0A536B501-F1
#
_cell.length_a   1.000
_cell.length_b   1.000
_cell.length_c   1.000
_cell.angle_alpha   90.00
_cell.angle_beta   90.00
_cell.angle_gamma   90.00
#
_symmetry.space_group_name_H-M   'P 1'
#
loop_
_entity.id
_entity.type
_entity.pdbx_description
1 polymer ?
#
loop_
_entity_poly.entity_id
_entity_poly.type
_entity_poly.pdbx_seq_one_letter_code
_entity_poly.pdbx_strand_id
1 'polypeptide(L)' 'SLARENRIPILVFSIFENGGFAEVVQGGGRYTIIEETH' A
#
# COMPACT_ATOMS: atom_id res chain seq x y z
N SER A 1 5.46 -0.35 -16.09
CA SER A 1 4.08 -0.24 -15.55
C SER A 1 3.85 1.21 -15.25
N LEU A 2 2.65 1.72 -15.53
CA LEU A 2 2.36 3.15 -15.42
C LEU A 2 2.71 3.72 -14.03
N ALA A 3 2.42 2.96 -12.96
CA ALA A 3 2.78 3.35 -11.60
C ALA A 3 4.30 3.51 -11.40
N ARG A 4 5.12 2.57 -11.89
CA ARG A 4 6.60 2.67 -11.79
C ARG A 4 7.13 3.84 -12.61
N GLU A 5 6.67 3.99 -13.85
CA GLU A 5 7.12 5.08 -14.75
C GLU A 5 6.79 6.47 -14.20
N ASN A 6 5.71 6.59 -13.42
CA ASN A 6 5.30 7.83 -12.78
C ASN A 6 5.72 7.92 -11.30
N ARG A 7 6.49 6.95 -10.78
CA ARG A 7 6.94 6.89 -9.38
C ARG A 7 5.78 7.00 -8.37
N ILE A 8 4.64 6.38 -8.68
CA ILE A 8 3.48 6.35 -7.80
C ILE A 8 3.62 5.13 -6.88
N PRO A 9 3.69 5.32 -5.54
CA PRO A 9 3.74 4.22 -4.60
C PRO A 9 2.46 3.38 -4.64
N ILE A 10 2.60 2.06 -4.53
CA ILE A 10 1.47 1.14 -4.46
C ILE A 10 1.42 0.54 -3.05
N LEU A 11 0.30 0.73 -2.37
CA LEU A 11 0.01 0.09 -1.09
C LEU A 11 -0.88 -1.14 -1.33
N VAL A 12 -0.39 -2.31 -0.95
CA VAL A 12 -1.11 -3.59 -1.05
C VAL A 12 -1.51 -4.04 0.35
N PHE A 13 -2.79 -4.34 0.54
CA PHE A 13 -3.36 -4.83 1.80
C PHE A 13 -4.46 -5.87 1.54
N SER A 14 -4.84 -6.62 2.57
CA SER A 14 -5.94 -7.58 2.49
C SER A 14 -7.29 -6.91 2.74
N ILE A 15 -8.24 -7.03 1.80
CA ILE A 15 -9.62 -6.54 1.98
C ILE A 15 -10.46 -7.44 2.90
N PHE A 16 -9.97 -8.63 3.24
CA PHE A 16 -10.66 -9.58 4.11
C PHE A 16 -10.41 -9.31 5.60
N GLU A 17 -9.46 -8.44 5.93
CA GLU A 17 -9.24 -7.99 7.30
C GLU A 17 -10.29 -6.93 7.64
N ASN A 18 -11.15 -7.23 8.61
CA ASN A 18 -12.16 -6.29 9.08
C ASN A 18 -11.45 -5.04 9.65
N GLY A 19 -11.82 -3.86 9.16
CA GLY A 19 -11.13 -2.61 9.51
C GLY A 19 -9.76 -2.42 8.86
N GLY A 20 -9.28 -3.37 8.04
CA GLY A 20 -7.93 -3.35 7.48
C GLY A 20 -7.62 -2.09 6.67
N PHE A 21 -8.58 -1.57 5.90
CA PHE A 21 -8.39 -0.30 5.19
C PHE A 21 -8.11 0.88 6.15
N ALA A 22 -8.88 0.99 7.24
CA ALA A 22 -8.73 2.08 8.20
C ALA A 22 -7.39 1.99 8.95
N GLU A 23 -6.95 0.77 9.30
CA GLU A 23 -5.66 0.57 9.95
C GLU A 23 -4.48 0.93 9.04
N VAL A 24 -4.50 0.49 7.76
CA VAL A 24 -3.37 0.73 6.85
C VAL A 24 -3.23 2.19 6.44
N VAL A 25 -4.33 2.94 6.27
CA VAL A 25 -4.25 4.39 5.96
C VAL A 25 -3.77 5.21 7.16
N GLN A 26 -3.87 4.68 8.37
CA GLN A 26 -3.29 5.27 9.58
C GLN A 26 -1.82 4.86 9.80
N GLY A 27 -1.23 4.06 8.92
CA GLY A 27 0.14 3.55 9.02
C GLY A 27 0.30 2.33 9.94
N GLY A 28 -0.81 1.70 10.35
CA GLY A 28 -0.83 0.44 11.08
C GLY A 28 -1.21 -0.75 10.20
N GLY A 29 -1.57 -1.88 10.82
CA GLY A 29 -2.06 -3.06 10.10
C GLY A 29 -1.01 -3.77 9.24
N ARG A 30 -1.45 -4.77 8.47
CA ARG A 30 -0.59 -5.52 7.54
C ARG A 30 -0.70 -4.98 6.12
N TYR A 31 0.42 -4.49 5.61
CA TYR A 31 0.50 -4.01 4.24
C TYR A 31 1.91 -4.18 3.67
N THR A 32 2.00 -4.06 2.35
CA THR A 32 3.27 -3.95 1.62
C THR A 32 3.26 -2.65 0.83
N ILE A 33 4.31 -1.85 0.95
CA ILE A 33 4.56 -0.71 0.07
C ILE A 33 5.50 -1.17 -1.04
N ILE A 34 5.09 -0.93 -2.28
CA ILE A 34 5.93 -1.08 -3.46
C ILE A 34 6.24 0.33 -3.94
N GLU A 35 7.49 0.72 -3.79
CA GLU A 35 8.02 2.01 -4.21
C GLU A 35 9.40 1.85 -4.85
N GLU A 36 9.82 2.85 -5.63
CA GLU A 36 11.15 2.87 -6.23
C GLU A 36 12.14 3.45 -5.21
N THR A 37 12.98 2.60 -4.63
CA THR A 37 14.14 3.03 -3.83
C THR A 37 15.20 3.62 -4.77
N HIS A 38 15.65 4.84 -4.45
CA HIS A 38 16.74 5.53 -5.16
C HIS A 38 18.00 4.67 -5.31
#